data_AF-A0A3N2RYC0-F1
#
_entry.id   AF-A0A3N2RYC0-F1
#
_cell.length_a   1.000
_cell.length_b   1.000
_cell.length_c   1.000
_cell.angle_alpha   90.00
_cell.angle_beta   90.00
_cell.angle_gamma   90.00
#
_symmetry.space_group_name_H-M   'P 1'
#
loop_
_entity.id
_entity.type
_entity.pdbx_description
1 polymer ?
#
loop_
_entity_poly.entity_id
_entity_poly.type
_entity_poly.pdbx_seq_one_letter_code
_entity_poly.pdbx_strand_id
1 'polypeptide(L)'
;MIKKVREIKLHNYICYGLADVIGSGAFTLVSAWLLFFLTTFCGLTPIEAGSLFAVARIVDVIMCPCMGYISDNFHKTRLGRRFGRRRFFLLLSIPLVAVYSLLWVQGFNYWMYLLVYILFEIVYSMILIPYDTLSAEMTNDFTKRSKLTSARMYIAQFAGFTAAFLPGRLLAYFGSDSAISFFYAGAIFTVAFMVVLFFVYFGTWERSLEEIEQSERSVETEEKQPFAKRLFDIYYDFVSTLKIKTFRSHLGMYLGGSVAQDIFNSVFTYFVVFALATSSVVASNLLSVINGLQFFGVGVATWLTLRYSPSRAFATQALMALVAFALFAVTYLYGSTSMSLLYLAAGVAGLARGGIYSIPWNNYTFVADVDEILTCNRREGIFAGFMSLLRKASQAFSIFLVGVALQMSGFITGHTSQPQSAINMILAIMIILPVLLTLWGIWSAFQFKVNSRTHAVLNDEVARLKQGGSKAAVTAETKEVIESLTGMPYDHCWGDNTVGHVNRSLLKARQHQLAQLKNA
;
A
#
# COMPACT_ATOMS: atom_id res chain seq x y z
N MET A 1 7.49 -39.35 14.81
CA MET A 1 7.09 -39.41 13.39
C MET A 1 7.59 -38.14 12.70
N ILE A 2 8.52 -38.25 11.75
CA ILE A 2 8.96 -37.10 10.95
C ILE A 2 7.79 -36.73 10.04
N LYS A 3 7.04 -35.67 10.39
CA LYS A 3 5.95 -35.15 9.54
C LYS A 3 6.55 -34.84 8.16
N LYS A 4 6.01 -35.46 7.10
CA LYS A 4 6.39 -35.16 5.71
C LYS A 4 6.21 -33.66 5.48
N VAL A 5 7.31 -32.95 5.25
CA VAL A 5 7.27 -31.54 4.86
C VAL A 5 6.45 -31.46 3.57
N ARG A 6 5.31 -30.76 3.61
CA ARG A 6 4.45 -30.59 2.44
C ARG A 6 5.21 -29.76 1.40
N GLU A 7 5.40 -30.33 0.22
CA GLU A 7 6.07 -29.64 -0.87
C GLU A 7 5.11 -28.64 -1.54
N ILE A 8 5.58 -27.40 -1.70
CA ILE A 8 4.83 -26.36 -2.42
C ILE A 8 4.97 -26.62 -3.92
N LYS A 9 3.85 -26.91 -4.57
CA LYS A 9 3.75 -27.11 -6.02
C LYS A 9 3.20 -25.85 -6.71
N LEU A 10 3.23 -25.82 -8.05
CA LEU A 10 2.73 -24.69 -8.85
C LEU A 10 1.30 -24.27 -8.46
N HIS A 11 0.40 -25.22 -8.23
CA HIS A 11 -0.98 -24.92 -7.84
C HIS A 11 -1.06 -24.13 -6.52
N ASN A 12 -0.16 -24.38 -5.55
CA ASN A 12 -0.14 -23.66 -4.28
C ASN A 12 0.30 -22.21 -4.48
N TYR A 13 1.24 -21.95 -5.39
CA TYR A 13 1.64 -20.59 -5.76
C TYR A 13 0.47 -19.80 -6.36
N ILE A 14 -0.27 -20.43 -7.27
CA ILE A 14 -1.45 -19.83 -7.90
C ILE A 14 -2.54 -19.61 -6.85
N CYS A 15 -2.91 -20.63 -6.08
CA CYS A 15 -3.96 -20.52 -5.06
C CYS A 15 -3.63 -19.47 -4.01
N TYR A 16 -2.38 -19.38 -3.55
CA TYR A 16 -1.95 -18.32 -2.65
C TYR A 16 -2.08 -16.95 -3.32
N GLY A 17 -1.56 -16.80 -4.54
CA GLY A 17 -1.62 -15.55 -5.28
C GLY A 17 -3.05 -15.06 -5.58
N LEU A 18 -4.02 -15.97 -5.73
CA LEU A 18 -5.43 -15.64 -6.02
C LEU A 18 -6.05 -14.71 -4.99
N ALA A 19 -5.67 -14.78 -3.71
CA ALA A 19 -6.23 -13.90 -2.68
C ALA A 19 -5.96 -12.41 -2.93
N ASP A 20 -4.94 -12.05 -3.72
CA ASP A 20 -4.68 -10.66 -4.11
C ASP A 20 -5.73 -10.11 -5.11
N VAL A 21 -6.61 -10.94 -5.66
CA VAL A 21 -7.83 -10.48 -6.35
C VAL A 21 -8.71 -9.65 -5.41
N ILE A 22 -8.77 -10.01 -4.13
CA ILE A 22 -9.47 -9.26 -3.10
C ILE A 22 -8.62 -8.04 -2.70
N GLY A 23 -7.32 -8.24 -2.47
CA GLY A 23 -6.39 -7.19 -2.06
C GLY A 23 -6.33 -5.99 -3.01
N SER A 24 -6.14 -6.26 -4.30
CA SER A 24 -5.97 -5.22 -5.33
C SER A 24 -7.25 -4.95 -6.11
N GLY A 25 -8.00 -5.99 -6.50
CA GLY A 25 -9.19 -5.85 -7.34
C GLY A 25 -10.30 -5.03 -6.64
N ALA A 26 -10.64 -5.39 -5.41
CA ALA A 26 -11.70 -4.71 -4.65
C ALA A 26 -11.39 -3.21 -4.47
N PHE A 27 -10.17 -2.90 -4.05
CA PHE A 27 -9.73 -1.52 -3.81
C PHE A 27 -9.51 -0.72 -5.09
N THR A 28 -9.15 -1.36 -6.20
CA THR A 28 -9.07 -0.67 -7.50
C THR A 28 -10.44 -0.22 -7.96
N LEU A 29 -11.45 -1.09 -7.85
CA LEU A 29 -12.83 -0.74 -8.19
C LEU A 29 -13.36 0.37 -7.27
N VAL A 30 -13.18 0.20 -5.95
CA VAL A 30 -13.60 1.17 -4.93
C VAL A 30 -12.93 2.53 -5.14
N SER A 31 -11.62 2.57 -5.34
CA SER A 31 -10.88 3.83 -5.46
C SER A 31 -11.20 4.60 -6.76
N ALA A 32 -11.57 3.90 -7.83
CA ALA A 32 -11.86 4.53 -9.12
C ALA A 32 -13.34 4.93 -9.29
N TRP A 33 -14.26 4.18 -8.66
CA TRP A 33 -15.69 4.28 -8.97
C TRP A 33 -16.57 4.56 -7.78
N LEU A 34 -16.20 4.19 -6.54
CA LEU A 34 -17.16 4.27 -5.43
C LEU A 34 -17.51 5.73 -5.10
N LEU A 35 -16.54 6.64 -5.08
CA LEU A 35 -16.82 8.07 -4.86
C LEU A 35 -17.79 8.61 -5.93
N PHE A 36 -17.50 8.33 -7.20
CA PHE A 36 -18.36 8.69 -8.34
C PHE A 36 -19.76 8.07 -8.23
N PHE A 37 -19.84 6.81 -7.84
CA PHE A 37 -21.11 6.10 -7.69
C PHE A 37 -21.99 6.74 -6.61
N LEU A 38 -21.40 7.05 -5.45
CA LEU A 38 -22.09 7.63 -4.31
C LEU A 38 -22.59 9.05 -4.61
N THR A 39 -21.80 9.88 -5.28
CA THR A 39 -22.20 11.26 -5.59
C THR A 39 -23.16 11.38 -6.77
N THR A 40 -22.99 10.52 -7.78
CA THR A 40 -23.71 10.66 -9.06
C THR A 40 -25.00 9.83 -9.08
N PHE A 41 -25.01 8.62 -8.52
CA PHE A 41 -26.21 7.77 -8.51
C PHE A 41 -26.92 7.75 -7.16
N CYS A 42 -26.19 7.85 -6.05
CA CYS A 42 -26.77 7.71 -4.72
C CYS A 42 -27.17 9.04 -4.07
N GLY A 43 -26.77 10.17 -4.68
CA GLY A 43 -27.14 11.51 -4.22
C GLY A 43 -26.43 11.98 -2.95
N LEU A 44 -25.42 11.26 -2.46
CA LEU A 44 -24.61 11.70 -1.32
C LEU A 44 -23.77 12.92 -1.70
N THR A 45 -23.63 13.87 -0.78
CA THR A 45 -22.70 14.97 -0.97
C THR A 45 -21.26 14.45 -1.14
N PRO A 46 -20.38 15.13 -1.93
CA PRO A 46 -19.01 14.68 -2.08
C PRO A 46 -18.24 14.55 -0.75
N ILE A 47 -18.56 15.38 0.25
CA ILE A 47 -17.94 15.28 1.57
C ILE A 47 -18.45 14.09 2.38
N GLU A 48 -19.74 13.76 2.31
CA GLU A 48 -20.30 12.54 2.91
C GLU A 48 -19.71 11.29 2.25
N ALA A 49 -19.66 11.26 0.92
CA ALA A 49 -19.08 10.13 0.19
C ALA A 49 -17.58 9.97 0.49
N GLY A 50 -16.83 11.07 0.53
CA GLY A 50 -15.41 11.08 0.90
C GLY A 50 -15.15 10.67 2.36
N SER A 51 -16.04 11.06 3.30
CA SER A 51 -15.85 10.77 4.73
C SER A 51 -15.96 9.27 5.03
N LEU A 52 -16.70 8.50 4.23
CA LEU A 52 -16.77 7.04 4.37
C LEU A 52 -15.38 6.40 4.37
N PHE A 53 -14.51 6.84 3.45
CA PHE A 53 -13.14 6.35 3.33
C PHE A 53 -12.29 6.71 4.56
N ALA A 54 -12.41 7.94 5.04
CA ALA A 54 -11.66 8.43 6.19
C ALA A 54 -12.09 7.73 7.49
N VAL A 55 -13.40 7.62 7.74
CA VAL A 55 -13.92 7.00 8.97
C VAL A 55 -13.60 5.51 8.99
N ALA A 56 -13.79 4.79 7.88
CA ALA A 56 -13.46 3.38 7.84
C ALA A 56 -11.97 3.12 8.02
N ARG A 57 -11.10 4.05 7.59
CA ARG A 57 -9.66 3.94 7.87
C ARG A 57 -9.33 4.05 9.36
N ILE A 58 -10.03 4.90 10.11
CA ILE A 58 -9.88 4.99 11.58
C ILE A 58 -10.25 3.64 12.22
N VAL A 59 -11.33 3.02 11.75
CA VAL A 59 -11.72 1.68 12.21
C VAL A 59 -10.65 0.65 11.89
N ASP A 60 -10.09 0.66 10.67
CA ASP A 60 -9.06 -0.28 10.23
C ASP A 60 -7.76 -0.19 11.07
N VAL A 61 -7.36 1.02 11.51
CA VAL A 61 -6.21 1.21 12.42
C VAL A 61 -6.38 0.45 13.74
N ILE A 62 -7.61 0.31 14.22
CA ILE A 62 -7.93 -0.44 15.44
C ILE A 62 -8.11 -1.94 15.12
N MET A 63 -8.86 -2.24 14.06
CA MET A 63 -9.23 -3.61 13.71
C MET A 63 -8.03 -4.44 13.26
N CYS A 64 -7.04 -3.87 12.57
CA CYS A 64 -5.86 -4.60 12.11
C CYS A 64 -5.07 -5.25 13.27
N PRO A 65 -4.60 -4.49 14.29
CA PRO A 65 -3.95 -5.08 15.46
C PRO A 65 -4.84 -6.07 16.24
N CYS A 66 -6.12 -5.74 16.42
CA CYS A 66 -7.07 -6.63 17.10
C CYS A 66 -7.20 -7.97 16.36
N MET A 67 -7.36 -7.94 15.05
CA MET A 67 -7.50 -9.13 14.23
C MET A 67 -6.21 -9.95 14.19
N GLY A 68 -5.04 -9.30 14.16
CA GLY A 68 -3.74 -9.97 14.31
C GLY A 68 -3.64 -10.74 15.63
N TYR A 69 -3.95 -10.07 16.75
CA TYR A 69 -3.96 -10.71 18.07
C TYR A 69 -4.98 -11.86 18.18
N ILE A 70 -6.18 -11.66 17.66
CA ILE A 70 -7.24 -12.68 17.64
C ILE A 70 -6.76 -13.89 16.82
N SER A 71 -6.28 -13.69 15.60
CA SER A 71 -5.80 -14.75 14.71
C SER A 71 -4.65 -15.55 15.32
N ASP A 72 -3.67 -14.87 15.94
CA ASP A 72 -2.51 -15.56 16.51
C ASP A 72 -2.84 -16.39 17.75
N ASN A 73 -3.85 -15.98 18.54
CA ASN A 73 -4.31 -16.70 19.73
C ASN A 73 -5.50 -17.63 19.45
N PHE A 74 -6.02 -17.68 18.22
CA PHE A 74 -7.26 -18.39 17.92
C PHE A 74 -7.14 -19.90 18.11
N HIS A 75 -5.93 -20.47 18.01
CA HIS A 75 -5.63 -21.89 18.27
C HIS A 75 -6.01 -22.35 19.68
N LYS A 76 -6.16 -21.41 20.64
CA LYS A 76 -6.61 -21.73 22.01
C LYS A 76 -8.10 -22.04 22.09
N THR A 77 -8.88 -21.67 21.07
CA THR A 77 -10.33 -21.91 21.02
C THR A 77 -10.67 -23.27 20.41
N ARG A 78 -11.87 -23.81 20.71
CA ARG A 78 -12.35 -25.07 20.11
C ARG A 78 -12.43 -25.00 18.58
N LEU A 79 -12.83 -23.86 18.03
CA LEU A 79 -12.95 -23.64 16.59
C LEU A 79 -11.57 -23.53 15.92
N GLY A 80 -10.63 -22.80 16.53
CA GLY A 80 -9.27 -22.69 16.02
C GLY A 80 -8.51 -24.02 16.04
N ARG A 81 -8.77 -24.90 17.02
CA ARG A 81 -8.22 -26.27 17.01
C ARG A 81 -8.79 -27.15 15.91
N ARG A 82 -10.06 -26.92 15.52
CA ARG A 82 -10.75 -27.74 14.51
C ARG A 82 -10.49 -27.29 13.08
N PHE A 83 -10.57 -25.99 12.82
CA PHE A 83 -10.48 -25.42 11.47
C PHE A 83 -9.15 -24.74 11.18
N GLY A 84 -8.33 -24.57 12.21
CA GLY A 84 -7.07 -23.83 12.14
C GLY A 84 -7.20 -22.38 12.59
N ARG A 85 -6.11 -21.81 13.11
CA ARG A 85 -6.11 -20.46 13.70
C ARG A 85 -6.27 -19.36 12.65
N ARG A 86 -5.76 -19.57 11.44
CA ARG A 86 -5.81 -18.59 10.33
C ARG A 86 -6.85 -18.99 9.29
N ARG A 87 -6.91 -20.28 8.98
CA ARG A 87 -7.82 -20.83 7.96
C ARG A 87 -9.29 -20.71 8.35
N PHE A 88 -9.62 -20.69 9.65
CA PHE A 88 -10.98 -20.43 10.11
C PHE A 88 -11.52 -19.08 9.61
N PHE A 89 -10.71 -18.03 9.67
CA PHE A 89 -11.15 -16.69 9.22
C PHE A 89 -11.33 -16.64 7.71
N LEU A 90 -10.47 -17.31 6.93
CA LEU A 90 -10.67 -17.44 5.48
C LEU A 90 -11.99 -18.14 5.15
N LEU A 91 -12.31 -19.22 5.86
CA LEU A 91 -13.55 -19.97 5.67
C LEU A 91 -14.78 -19.13 6.05
N LEU A 92 -14.73 -18.46 7.20
CA LEU A 92 -15.80 -17.58 7.69
C LEU A 92 -16.03 -16.39 6.75
N SER A 93 -14.97 -15.87 6.13
CA SER A 93 -15.07 -14.73 5.22
C SER A 93 -15.70 -15.05 3.86
N ILE A 94 -15.79 -16.33 3.47
CA ILE A 94 -16.43 -16.73 2.18
C ILE A 94 -17.85 -16.16 2.09
N PRO A 95 -18.80 -16.46 2.99
CA PRO A 95 -20.13 -15.86 2.93
C PRO A 95 -20.13 -14.37 3.27
N LEU A 96 -19.25 -13.92 4.17
CA LEU A 96 -19.24 -12.53 4.63
C LEU A 96 -18.83 -11.53 3.56
N VAL A 97 -18.04 -11.96 2.55
CA VAL A 97 -17.63 -11.08 1.45
C VAL A 97 -18.82 -10.59 0.60
N ALA A 98 -20.01 -11.19 0.77
CA ALA A 98 -21.26 -10.72 0.19
C ALA A 98 -21.56 -9.24 0.50
N VAL A 99 -21.07 -8.73 1.63
CA VAL A 99 -21.18 -7.31 2.00
C VAL A 99 -20.59 -6.37 0.94
N TYR A 100 -19.64 -6.83 0.13
CA TYR A 100 -19.04 -6.02 -0.94
C TYR A 100 -20.07 -5.59 -1.99
N SER A 101 -21.03 -6.44 -2.33
CA SER A 101 -22.10 -6.09 -3.29
C SER A 101 -23.01 -4.99 -2.74
N LEU A 102 -23.19 -4.93 -1.42
CA LEU A 102 -24.03 -3.93 -0.77
C LEU A 102 -23.47 -2.51 -0.89
N LEU A 103 -22.17 -2.34 -1.16
CA LEU A 103 -21.56 -1.04 -1.43
C LEU A 103 -22.11 -0.37 -2.69
N TRP A 104 -22.68 -1.16 -3.60
CA TRP A 104 -23.11 -0.73 -4.93
C TRP A 104 -24.64 -0.74 -5.06
N VAL A 105 -25.36 -0.83 -3.95
CA VAL A 105 -26.83 -0.75 -3.91
C VAL A 105 -27.24 0.71 -3.78
N GLN A 106 -28.11 1.17 -4.68
CA GLN A 106 -28.67 2.53 -4.64
C GLN A 106 -29.79 2.65 -3.60
N GLY A 107 -29.99 3.86 -3.06
CA GLY A 107 -31.14 4.18 -2.20
C GLY A 107 -30.85 4.10 -0.69
N PHE A 108 -29.64 3.72 -0.29
CA PHE A 108 -29.22 3.82 1.10
C PHE A 108 -28.96 5.26 1.52
N ASN A 109 -29.13 5.53 2.81
CA ASN A 109 -28.70 6.78 3.42
C ASN A 109 -27.21 6.73 3.80
N TYR A 110 -26.65 7.87 4.17
CA TYR A 110 -25.25 8.00 4.60
C TYR A 110 -24.83 6.96 5.66
N TRP A 111 -25.62 6.80 6.72
CA TRP A 111 -25.29 5.90 7.83
C TRP A 111 -25.24 4.43 7.42
N MET A 112 -26.13 4.01 6.52
CA MET A 112 -26.12 2.67 5.98
C MET A 112 -24.89 2.44 5.09
N TYR A 113 -24.53 3.38 4.21
CA TYR A 113 -23.28 3.26 3.44
C TYR A 113 -22.05 3.21 4.34
N LEU A 114 -22.02 4.01 5.39
CA LEU A 114 -20.94 3.99 6.37
C LEU A 114 -20.85 2.63 7.08
N LEU A 115 -21.98 2.09 7.53
CA LEU A 115 -22.04 0.77 8.15
C LEU A 115 -21.55 -0.32 7.20
N VAL A 116 -22.05 -0.34 5.96
CA VAL A 116 -21.65 -1.35 4.96
C VAL A 116 -20.16 -1.25 4.63
N TYR A 117 -19.62 -0.03 4.50
CA TYR A 117 -18.20 0.16 4.21
C TYR A 117 -17.30 -0.25 5.39
N ILE A 118 -17.71 0.05 6.63
CA ILE A 118 -17.03 -0.45 7.84
C ILE A 118 -17.06 -1.98 7.91
N LEU A 119 -18.22 -2.60 7.66
CA LEU A 119 -18.35 -4.05 7.65
C LEU A 119 -17.47 -4.70 6.57
N PHE A 120 -17.40 -4.11 5.38
CA PHE A 120 -16.50 -4.55 4.33
C PHE A 120 -15.03 -4.49 4.78
N GLU A 121 -14.58 -3.39 5.39
CA GLU A 121 -13.20 -3.25 5.88
C GLU A 121 -12.87 -4.25 7.02
N ILE A 122 -13.84 -4.55 7.89
CA ILE A 122 -13.70 -5.60 8.91
C ILE A 122 -13.51 -6.98 8.25
N VAL A 123 -14.38 -7.34 7.30
CA VAL A 123 -14.27 -8.62 6.56
C VAL A 123 -12.95 -8.69 5.79
N TYR A 124 -12.55 -7.59 5.16
CA TYR A 124 -11.29 -7.48 4.44
C TYR A 124 -10.09 -7.73 5.36
N SER A 125 -10.06 -7.11 6.55
CA SER A 125 -9.01 -7.33 7.54
C SER A 125 -9.01 -8.77 8.10
N MET A 126 -10.19 -9.38 8.27
CA MET A 126 -10.31 -10.81 8.62
C MET A 126 -9.74 -11.74 7.55
N ILE A 127 -9.74 -11.32 6.27
CA ILE A 127 -9.14 -12.10 5.17
C ILE A 127 -7.64 -11.87 5.13
N LEU A 128 -7.20 -10.62 4.95
CA LEU A 128 -5.81 -10.31 4.58
C LEU A 128 -4.81 -10.58 5.70
N ILE A 129 -5.14 -10.29 6.96
CA ILE A 129 -4.17 -10.42 8.05
C ILE A 129 -3.77 -11.88 8.28
N PRO A 130 -4.73 -12.83 8.40
CA PRO A 130 -4.38 -14.25 8.47
C PRO A 130 -3.72 -14.74 7.17
N TYR A 131 -4.15 -14.25 6.01
CA TYR A 131 -3.61 -14.66 4.72
C TYR A 131 -2.15 -14.25 4.48
N ASP A 132 -1.78 -13.00 4.78
CA ASP A 132 -0.42 -12.48 4.57
C ASP A 132 0.61 -13.32 5.32
N THR A 133 0.21 -13.78 6.50
CA THR A 133 1.05 -14.52 7.41
C THR A 133 1.13 -16.03 7.06
N LEU A 134 0.23 -16.57 6.21
CA LEU A 134 0.27 -17.98 5.76
C LEU A 134 1.53 -18.31 4.94
N SER A 135 2.10 -17.36 4.19
CA SER A 135 3.34 -17.59 3.44
C SER A 135 4.51 -17.99 4.36
N ALA A 136 4.54 -17.45 5.58
CA ALA A 136 5.54 -17.78 6.59
C ALA A 136 5.26 -19.11 7.29
N GLU A 137 4.01 -19.56 7.30
CA GLU A 137 3.62 -20.84 7.87
C GLU A 137 3.83 -22.01 6.89
N MET A 138 3.63 -21.78 5.60
CA MET A 138 3.77 -22.83 4.57
C MET A 138 5.23 -23.20 4.28
N THR A 139 6.18 -22.26 4.44
CA THR A 139 7.60 -22.50 4.15
C THR A 139 8.55 -21.61 4.94
N ASN A 140 9.68 -22.19 5.34
CA ASN A 140 10.83 -21.47 5.90
C ASN A 140 11.87 -21.10 4.82
N ASP A 141 11.77 -21.69 3.62
CA ASP A 141 12.64 -21.39 2.48
C ASP A 141 12.28 -20.02 1.89
N PHE A 142 13.28 -19.13 1.89
CA PHE A 142 13.19 -17.76 1.39
C PHE A 142 12.81 -17.71 -0.10
N THR A 143 13.41 -18.56 -0.94
CA THR A 143 13.14 -18.59 -2.38
C THR A 143 11.70 -19.01 -2.65
N LYS A 144 11.18 -20.00 -1.91
CA LYS A 144 9.77 -20.41 -2.03
C LYS A 144 8.82 -19.30 -1.55
N ARG A 145 9.16 -18.61 -0.46
CA ARG A 145 8.36 -17.49 0.04
C ARG A 145 8.34 -16.32 -0.96
N SER A 146 9.48 -16.00 -1.55
CA SER A 146 9.59 -14.96 -2.58
C SER A 146 8.70 -15.27 -3.79
N LYS A 147 8.71 -16.52 -4.29
CA LYS A 147 7.81 -16.96 -5.38
C LYS A 147 6.32 -16.83 -5.03
N LEU A 148 5.92 -17.10 -3.79
CA LEU A 148 4.54 -16.89 -3.32
C LEU A 148 4.15 -15.41 -3.39
N THR A 149 5.03 -14.51 -2.92
CA THR A 149 4.80 -13.07 -2.99
C THR A 149 4.78 -12.56 -4.43
N SER A 150 5.64 -13.05 -5.32
CA SER A 150 5.61 -12.66 -6.74
C SER A 150 4.31 -13.09 -7.43
N ALA A 151 3.80 -14.29 -7.13
CA ALA A 151 2.53 -14.76 -7.67
C ALA A 151 1.37 -13.83 -7.29
N ARG A 152 1.36 -13.33 -6.05
CA ARG A 152 0.38 -12.31 -5.59
C ARG A 152 0.42 -11.05 -6.44
N MET A 153 1.62 -10.48 -6.62
CA MET A 153 1.77 -9.21 -7.33
C MET A 153 1.26 -9.29 -8.78
N TYR A 154 1.55 -10.37 -9.49
CA TYR A 154 1.06 -10.55 -10.87
C TYR A 154 -0.46 -10.69 -10.92
N ILE A 155 -1.04 -11.45 -10.00
CA ILE A 155 -2.49 -11.61 -9.91
C ILE A 155 -3.18 -10.30 -9.50
N ALA A 156 -2.57 -9.52 -8.61
CA ALA A 156 -3.05 -8.19 -8.24
C ALA A 156 -3.15 -7.25 -9.46
N GLN A 157 -2.13 -7.21 -10.32
CA GLN A 157 -2.16 -6.37 -11.51
C GLN A 157 -3.27 -6.81 -12.48
N PHE A 158 -3.44 -8.13 -12.67
CA PHE A 158 -4.53 -8.65 -13.49
C PHE A 158 -5.90 -8.30 -12.90
N ALA A 159 -6.07 -8.44 -11.58
CA ALA A 159 -7.29 -8.08 -10.87
C ALA A 159 -7.59 -6.57 -11.01
N GLY A 160 -6.58 -5.71 -10.86
CA GLY A 160 -6.71 -4.26 -11.07
C GLY A 160 -7.16 -3.89 -12.48
N PHE A 161 -6.62 -4.55 -13.50
CA PHE A 161 -7.10 -4.40 -14.89
C PHE A 161 -8.58 -4.80 -15.02
N THR A 162 -8.96 -5.98 -14.51
CA THR A 162 -10.36 -6.43 -14.58
C THR A 162 -11.32 -5.50 -13.83
N ALA A 163 -10.88 -4.92 -12.70
CA ALA A 163 -11.65 -3.97 -11.91
C ALA A 163 -11.86 -2.64 -12.63
N ALA A 164 -10.90 -2.21 -13.45
CA ALA A 164 -11.05 -1.05 -14.31
C ALA A 164 -11.94 -1.31 -15.52
N PHE A 165 -11.92 -2.53 -16.06
CA PHE A 165 -12.57 -2.93 -17.31
C PHE A 165 -14.04 -3.34 -17.17
N LEU A 166 -14.36 -4.12 -16.15
CA LEU A 166 -15.69 -4.72 -16.00
C LEU A 166 -16.82 -3.67 -15.90
N PRO A 167 -16.69 -2.57 -15.13
CA PRO A 167 -17.75 -1.56 -15.04
C PRO A 167 -18.12 -0.96 -16.39
N GLY A 168 -17.13 -0.63 -17.23
CA GLY A 168 -17.38 -0.03 -18.55
C GLY A 168 -18.10 -0.97 -19.51
N ARG A 169 -17.84 -2.28 -19.43
CA ARG A 169 -18.57 -3.27 -20.24
C ARG A 169 -20.03 -3.37 -19.81
N LEU A 170 -20.29 -3.36 -18.51
CA LEU A 170 -21.65 -3.38 -17.97
C LEU A 170 -22.39 -2.07 -18.28
N LEU A 171 -21.73 -0.92 -18.16
CA LEU A 171 -22.27 0.39 -18.54
C LEU A 171 -22.58 0.46 -20.04
N ALA A 172 -21.75 -0.13 -20.90
CA ALA A 172 -22.03 -0.19 -22.34
C ALA A 172 -23.27 -1.04 -22.66
N TYR A 173 -23.56 -2.06 -21.86
CA TYR A 173 -24.69 -2.96 -22.05
C TYR A 173 -25.99 -2.43 -21.43
N PHE A 174 -25.94 -1.96 -20.17
CA PHE A 174 -27.11 -1.48 -19.42
C PHE A 174 -27.37 0.03 -19.57
N GLY A 175 -26.44 0.78 -20.17
CA GLY A 175 -26.50 2.23 -20.31
C GLY A 175 -25.56 2.96 -19.36
N SER A 176 -24.97 4.06 -19.85
CA SER A 176 -23.95 4.85 -19.14
C SER A 176 -24.45 5.51 -17.84
N ASP A 177 -25.77 5.71 -17.74
CA ASP A 177 -26.45 6.32 -16.60
C ASP A 177 -27.13 5.29 -15.69
N SER A 178 -26.84 4.00 -15.90
CA SER A 178 -27.47 2.91 -15.17
C SER A 178 -26.64 2.50 -13.95
N ALA A 179 -27.14 2.87 -12.76
CA ALA A 179 -26.54 2.49 -11.46
C ALA A 179 -26.42 0.96 -11.28
N ILE A 180 -27.30 0.18 -11.92
CA ILE A 180 -27.31 -1.28 -11.81
C ILE A 180 -26.03 -1.92 -12.35
N SER A 181 -25.33 -1.24 -13.28
CA SER A 181 -24.04 -1.69 -13.81
C SER A 181 -23.00 -1.86 -12.72
N PHE A 182 -22.99 -0.95 -11.74
CA PHE A 182 -22.08 -1.01 -10.60
C PHE A 182 -22.45 -2.12 -9.62
N PHE A 183 -23.76 -2.33 -9.39
CA PHE A 183 -24.24 -3.46 -8.59
C PHE A 183 -23.82 -4.80 -9.19
N TYR A 184 -24.02 -4.99 -10.51
CA TYR A 184 -23.60 -6.22 -11.19
C TYR A 184 -22.07 -6.38 -11.17
N ALA A 185 -21.30 -5.30 -11.34
CA ALA A 185 -19.85 -5.36 -11.18
C ALA A 185 -19.48 -5.85 -9.77
N GLY A 186 -20.05 -5.24 -8.73
CA GLY A 186 -19.87 -5.64 -7.33
C GLY A 186 -20.27 -7.08 -7.06
N ALA A 187 -21.37 -7.56 -7.63
CA ALA A 187 -21.86 -8.93 -7.51
C ALA A 187 -20.90 -9.94 -8.19
N ILE A 188 -20.42 -9.64 -9.39
CA ILE A 188 -19.44 -10.48 -10.10
C ILE A 188 -18.14 -10.57 -9.28
N PHE A 189 -17.64 -9.44 -8.77
CA PHE A 189 -16.46 -9.43 -7.89
C PHE A 189 -16.69 -10.20 -6.60
N THR A 190 -17.87 -10.08 -6.00
CA THR A 190 -18.25 -10.83 -4.80
C THR A 190 -18.20 -12.34 -5.04
N VAL A 191 -18.80 -12.82 -6.13
CA VAL A 191 -18.75 -14.24 -6.51
C VAL A 191 -17.30 -14.67 -6.79
N ALA A 192 -16.53 -13.84 -7.50
CA ALA A 192 -15.11 -14.11 -7.74
C ALA A 192 -14.32 -14.21 -6.44
N PHE A 193 -14.57 -13.35 -5.46
CA PHE A 193 -13.93 -13.39 -4.14
C PHE A 193 -14.30 -14.67 -3.38
N MET A 194 -15.55 -15.11 -3.42
CA MET A 194 -15.97 -16.38 -2.81
C MET A 194 -15.23 -17.57 -3.42
N VAL A 195 -15.15 -17.63 -4.76
CA VAL A 195 -14.45 -18.70 -5.49
C VAL A 195 -12.95 -18.68 -5.19
N VAL A 196 -12.34 -17.49 -5.18
CA VAL A 196 -10.93 -17.31 -4.85
C VAL A 196 -10.64 -17.75 -3.41
N LEU A 197 -11.43 -17.31 -2.42
CA LEU A 197 -11.24 -17.70 -1.02
C LEU A 197 -11.38 -19.21 -0.83
N PHE A 198 -12.31 -19.84 -1.55
CA PHE A 198 -12.41 -21.30 -1.60
C PHE A 198 -11.09 -21.92 -2.08
N PHE A 199 -10.56 -21.51 -3.23
CA PHE A 199 -9.27 -22.04 -3.73
C PHE A 199 -8.09 -21.73 -2.80
N VAL A 200 -8.05 -20.55 -2.19
CA VAL A 200 -7.02 -20.18 -1.20
C VAL A 200 -7.12 -21.11 0.01
N TYR A 201 -8.32 -21.35 0.53
CA TYR A 201 -8.53 -22.21 1.70
C TYR A 201 -8.06 -23.65 1.46
N PHE A 202 -8.29 -24.20 0.26
CA PHE A 202 -7.87 -25.57 -0.10
C PHE A 202 -6.41 -25.65 -0.57
N GLY A 203 -5.91 -24.59 -1.21
CA GLY A 203 -4.56 -24.53 -1.76
C GLY A 203 -3.48 -24.09 -0.77
N THR A 204 -3.86 -23.64 0.42
CA THR A 204 -2.95 -23.21 1.49
C THR A 204 -3.13 -24.06 2.75
N TRP A 205 -2.10 -24.07 3.60
CA TRP A 205 -2.14 -24.72 4.90
C TRP A 205 -1.40 -23.88 5.94
N GLU A 206 -1.77 -24.06 7.19
CA GLU A 206 -1.08 -23.48 8.34
C GLU A 206 -0.15 -24.51 8.99
N ARG A 207 0.72 -24.03 9.88
CA ARG A 207 1.58 -24.89 10.72
C ARG A 207 0.73 -25.75 11.64
N SER A 208 1.25 -26.92 12.02
CA SER A 208 0.51 -27.81 12.91
C SER A 208 0.45 -27.25 14.34
N LEU A 209 -0.63 -27.56 15.08
CA LEU A 209 -0.82 -27.04 16.45
C LEU A 209 0.34 -27.40 17.38
N GLU A 210 0.93 -28.58 17.23
CA GLU A 210 2.10 -29.04 17.98
C GLU A 210 3.34 -28.15 17.76
N GLU A 211 3.59 -27.71 16.52
CA GLU A 211 4.70 -26.80 16.19
C GLU A 211 4.46 -25.41 16.78
N ILE A 212 3.21 -24.97 16.81
CA ILE A 212 2.82 -23.67 17.40
C ILE A 212 3.03 -23.72 18.92
N GLU A 213 2.51 -24.74 19.61
CA GLU A 213 2.66 -24.90 21.05
C GLU A 213 4.14 -25.07 21.48
N GLN A 214 4.96 -25.75 20.68
CA GLN A 214 6.41 -25.80 20.90
C GLN A 214 7.06 -24.42 20.79
N SER A 215 6.68 -23.63 19.76
CA SER A 215 7.23 -22.28 19.58
C SER A 215 6.81 -21.31 20.69
N GLU A 216 5.59 -21.42 21.22
CA GLU A 216 5.12 -20.58 22.33
C GLU A 216 5.85 -20.91 23.64
N ARG A 217 6.08 -22.20 23.94
CA ARG A 217 6.84 -22.63 25.13
C ARG A 217 8.28 -22.12 25.14
N SER A 218 8.91 -21.94 23.98
CA SER A 218 10.26 -21.36 23.89
C SER A 218 10.32 -19.85 24.15
N VAL A 219 9.20 -19.14 24.06
CA VAL A 219 9.14 -17.67 24.20
C VAL A 219 8.71 -17.24 25.61
N GLU A 220 8.10 -18.11 26.41
CA GLU A 220 7.69 -17.82 27.79
C GLU A 220 8.85 -17.49 28.75
N THR A 221 10.11 -17.61 28.32
CA THR A 221 11.31 -17.27 29.08
C THR A 221 11.66 -15.77 29.04
N GLU A 222 11.04 -14.96 28.18
CA GLU A 222 11.24 -13.50 28.16
C GLU A 222 10.27 -12.79 29.12
N GLU A 223 10.79 -11.92 30.00
CA GLU A 223 10.00 -11.09 30.91
C GLU A 223 8.88 -10.34 30.17
N LYS A 224 7.63 -10.63 30.53
CA LYS A 224 6.44 -9.98 29.96
C LYS A 224 6.44 -8.50 30.32
N GLN A 225 6.96 -7.65 29.43
CA GLN A 225 6.81 -6.21 29.59
C GLN A 225 5.32 -5.81 29.54
N PRO A 226 4.91 -4.78 30.31
CA PRO A 226 3.55 -4.26 30.25
C PRO A 226 3.17 -3.87 28.81
N PHE A 227 1.96 -4.23 28.38
CA PHE A 227 1.46 -3.97 27.02
C PHE A 227 1.57 -2.50 26.61
N ALA A 228 1.26 -1.57 27.52
CA ALA A 228 1.36 -0.13 27.27
C ALA A 228 2.81 0.32 26.99
N LYS A 229 3.79 -0.24 27.69
CA LYS A 229 5.21 0.05 27.46
C LYS A 229 5.65 -0.49 26.10
N ARG A 230 5.24 -1.70 25.75
CA ARG A 230 5.51 -2.31 24.44
C ARG A 230 4.93 -1.48 23.29
N LEU A 231 3.71 -0.96 23.43
CA LEU A 231 3.11 -0.06 22.45
C LEU A 231 3.88 1.26 22.32
N PHE A 232 4.30 1.84 23.45
CA PHE A 232 5.10 3.06 23.44
C PHE A 232 6.46 2.85 22.76
N ASP A 233 7.12 1.71 23.02
CA ASP A 233 8.40 1.36 22.40
C ASP A 233 8.24 1.18 20.89
N ILE A 234 7.17 0.51 20.42
CA ILE A 234 6.84 0.41 18.99
C ILE A 234 6.58 1.80 18.38
N TYR A 235 5.77 2.64 19.04
CA TYR A 235 5.49 3.99 18.56
C TYR A 235 6.76 4.85 18.47
N TYR A 236 7.62 4.80 19.49
CA TYR A 236 8.90 5.49 19.49
C TYR A 236 9.78 4.99 18.36
N ASP A 237 9.84 3.67 18.17
CA ASP A 237 10.57 3.04 17.09
C ASP A 237 10.10 3.54 15.73
N PHE A 238 8.78 3.61 15.51
CA PHE A 238 8.16 4.19 14.32
C PHE A 238 8.62 5.63 14.10
N VAL A 239 8.45 6.53 15.08
CA VAL A 239 8.81 7.95 14.94
C VAL A 239 10.31 8.14 14.77
N SER A 240 11.12 7.30 15.43
CA SER A 240 12.58 7.39 15.36
C SER A 240 13.14 7.13 13.96
N THR A 241 12.45 6.33 13.12
CA THR A 241 12.85 6.10 11.73
C THR A 241 12.88 7.40 10.90
N LEU A 242 12.05 8.39 11.23
CA LEU A 242 12.04 9.71 10.58
C LEU A 242 13.34 10.51 10.78
N LYS A 243 14.18 10.13 11.75
CA LYS A 243 15.50 10.72 11.93
C LYS A 243 16.47 10.31 10.81
N ILE A 244 16.23 9.17 10.16
CA ILE A 244 17.08 8.63 9.10
C ILE A 244 16.79 9.38 7.79
N LYS A 245 17.82 10.01 7.22
CA LYS A 245 17.70 10.81 6.00
C LYS A 245 17.19 9.98 4.82
N THR A 246 17.72 8.78 4.62
CA THR A 246 17.26 7.85 3.57
C THR A 246 15.79 7.49 3.72
N PHE A 247 15.29 7.33 4.95
CA PHE A 247 13.87 7.08 5.17
C PHE A 247 13.00 8.28 4.83
N ARG A 248 13.42 9.51 5.18
CA ARG A 248 12.68 10.73 4.81
C ARG A 248 12.60 10.93 3.30
N SER A 249 13.69 10.71 2.57
CA SER A 249 13.69 10.83 1.11
C SER A 249 12.87 9.73 0.44
N HIS A 250 12.93 8.50 0.97
CA HIS A 250 12.07 7.41 0.56
C HIS A 250 10.58 7.73 0.78
N LEU A 251 10.25 8.27 1.95
CA LEU A 251 8.90 8.66 2.33
C LEU A 251 8.35 9.75 1.40
N GLY A 252 9.15 10.76 1.08
CA GLY A 252 8.77 11.80 0.13
C GLY A 252 8.56 11.27 -1.30
N MET A 253 9.41 10.35 -1.74
CA MET A 253 9.25 9.65 -3.03
C MET A 253 7.93 8.85 -3.07
N TYR A 254 7.65 8.10 -1.99
CA TYR A 254 6.43 7.31 -1.87
C TYR A 254 5.17 8.17 -1.81
N LEU A 255 5.14 9.20 -0.97
CA LEU A 255 3.99 10.07 -0.80
C LEU A 255 3.75 10.90 -2.06
N GLY A 256 4.80 11.53 -2.62
CA GLY A 256 4.68 12.31 -3.85
C GLY A 256 4.16 11.49 -5.04
N GLY A 257 4.50 10.20 -5.10
CA GLY A 257 4.01 9.29 -6.14
C GLY A 257 2.63 8.69 -5.87
N SER A 258 2.47 8.00 -4.74
CA SER A 258 1.26 7.21 -4.44
C SER A 258 0.05 8.09 -4.14
N VAL A 259 0.24 9.22 -3.43
CA VAL A 259 -0.85 10.18 -3.15
C VAL A 259 -1.30 10.84 -4.44
N ALA A 260 -0.38 11.25 -5.31
CA ALA A 260 -0.71 11.79 -6.62
C ALA A 260 -1.55 10.79 -7.45
N GLN A 261 -1.16 9.52 -7.41
CA GLN A 261 -1.87 8.44 -8.09
C GLN A 261 -3.27 8.21 -7.50
N ASP A 262 -3.42 8.17 -6.18
CA ASP A 262 -4.72 7.95 -5.52
C ASP A 262 -5.69 9.11 -5.81
N ILE A 263 -5.20 10.37 -5.73
CA ILE A 263 -5.96 11.57 -6.08
C ILE A 263 -6.39 11.49 -7.55
N PHE A 264 -5.45 11.26 -8.46
CA PHE A 264 -5.73 11.12 -9.89
C PHE A 264 -6.83 10.07 -10.13
N ASN A 265 -6.67 8.86 -9.57
CA ASN A 265 -7.61 7.76 -9.78
C ASN A 265 -9.03 8.08 -9.26
N SER A 266 -9.13 8.80 -8.14
CA SER A 266 -10.42 9.15 -7.53
C SER A 266 -11.20 10.22 -8.30
N VAL A 267 -10.50 11.14 -8.97
CA VAL A 267 -11.12 12.24 -9.73
C VAL A 267 -11.20 11.95 -11.24
N PHE A 268 -10.43 10.96 -11.75
CA PHE A 268 -10.32 10.67 -13.18
C PHE A 268 -11.67 10.48 -13.87
N THR A 269 -12.56 9.70 -13.25
CA THR A 269 -13.91 9.46 -13.77
C THR A 269 -14.72 10.75 -13.88
N TYR A 270 -14.62 11.65 -12.90
CA TYR A 270 -15.28 12.97 -12.94
C TYR A 270 -14.72 13.84 -14.06
N PHE A 271 -13.42 13.81 -14.30
CA PHE A 271 -12.81 14.56 -15.40
C PHE A 271 -13.33 14.09 -16.77
N VAL A 272 -13.34 12.78 -17.03
CA VAL A 272 -13.80 12.26 -18.33
C VAL A 272 -15.30 12.52 -18.52
N VAL A 273 -16.10 12.35 -17.46
CA VAL A 273 -17.56 12.50 -17.56
C VAL A 273 -17.99 13.96 -17.60
N PHE A 274 -17.51 14.80 -16.68
CA PHE A 274 -18.00 16.17 -16.51
C PHE A 274 -17.14 17.24 -17.21
N ALA A 275 -15.81 17.09 -17.24
CA ALA A 275 -14.95 18.10 -17.86
C ALA A 275 -14.76 17.87 -19.37
N LEU A 276 -14.60 16.61 -19.80
CA LEU A 276 -14.54 16.24 -21.22
C LEU A 276 -15.91 15.93 -21.84
N ALA A 277 -16.99 16.00 -21.04
CA ALA A 277 -18.37 15.72 -21.47
C ALA A 277 -18.51 14.40 -22.25
N THR A 278 -17.79 13.36 -21.83
CA THR A 278 -17.77 12.04 -22.49
C THR A 278 -18.47 10.99 -21.60
N SER A 279 -18.77 9.81 -22.12
CA SER A 279 -19.45 8.76 -21.35
C SER A 279 -18.57 8.10 -20.28
N SER A 280 -19.22 7.56 -19.24
CA SER A 280 -18.61 6.72 -18.20
C SER A 280 -17.95 5.45 -18.78
N VAL A 281 -18.43 4.98 -19.94
CA VAL A 281 -17.81 3.88 -20.69
C VAL A 281 -16.40 4.25 -21.18
N VAL A 282 -16.21 5.46 -21.72
CA VAL A 282 -14.87 5.90 -22.14
C VAL A 282 -13.95 6.06 -20.94
N ALA A 283 -14.44 6.59 -19.81
CA ALA A 283 -13.67 6.68 -18.57
C ALA A 283 -13.14 5.30 -18.14
N SER A 284 -13.99 4.28 -18.17
CA SER A 284 -13.60 2.89 -17.89
C SER A 284 -12.59 2.33 -18.89
N ASN A 285 -12.75 2.61 -20.18
CA ASN A 285 -11.81 2.14 -21.20
C ASN A 285 -10.42 2.75 -21.01
N LEU A 286 -10.35 4.06 -20.76
CA LEU A 286 -9.08 4.75 -20.48
C LEU A 286 -8.45 4.21 -19.21
N LEU A 287 -9.23 4.00 -18.14
CA LEU A 287 -8.73 3.41 -16.90
C LEU A 287 -8.23 1.98 -17.11
N SER A 288 -8.89 1.20 -17.97
CA SER A 288 -8.45 -0.16 -18.33
C SER A 288 -7.10 -0.12 -19.04
N VAL A 289 -6.90 0.82 -19.97
CA VAL A 289 -5.61 1.02 -20.64
C VAL A 289 -4.53 1.44 -19.65
N ILE A 290 -4.84 2.35 -18.72
CA ILE A 290 -3.91 2.77 -17.65
C ILE A 290 -3.48 1.56 -16.80
N ASN A 291 -4.42 0.78 -16.26
CA ASN A 291 -4.10 -0.38 -15.41
C ASN A 291 -3.45 -1.52 -16.22
N GLY A 292 -3.81 -1.70 -17.48
CA GLY A 292 -3.20 -2.70 -18.36
C GLY A 292 -1.74 -2.37 -18.67
N LEU A 293 -1.43 -1.10 -18.99
CA LEU A 293 -0.07 -0.66 -19.27
C LEU A 293 0.78 -0.48 -18.00
N GLN A 294 0.15 -0.31 -16.83
CA GLN A 294 0.83 -0.35 -15.54
C GLN A 294 1.64 -1.64 -15.32
N PHE A 295 1.12 -2.79 -15.78
CA PHE A 295 1.84 -4.06 -15.75
C PHE A 295 3.21 -3.97 -16.43
N PHE A 296 3.25 -3.42 -17.64
CA PHE A 296 4.49 -3.23 -18.39
C PHE A 296 5.37 -2.13 -17.78
N GLY A 297 4.76 -1.09 -17.21
CA GLY A 297 5.46 -0.03 -16.48
C GLY A 297 6.32 -0.55 -15.33
N VAL A 298 5.84 -1.56 -14.58
CA VAL A 298 6.62 -2.23 -13.52
C VAL A 298 7.89 -2.89 -14.09
N GLY A 299 7.81 -3.50 -15.26
CA GLY A 299 8.96 -4.09 -15.95
C GLY A 299 10.00 -3.04 -16.35
N VAL A 300 9.54 -1.95 -16.97
CA VAL A 300 10.40 -0.81 -17.33
C VAL A 300 11.08 -0.21 -16.10
N ALA A 301 10.32 0.00 -15.02
CA ALA A 301 10.82 0.54 -13.77
C ALA A 301 11.88 -0.36 -13.11
N THR A 302 11.63 -1.67 -13.13
CA THR A 302 12.59 -2.67 -12.61
C THR A 302 13.88 -2.63 -13.41
N TRP A 303 13.78 -2.63 -14.74
CA TRP A 303 14.93 -2.53 -15.63
C TRP A 303 15.75 -1.24 -15.41
N LEU A 304 15.09 -0.10 -15.28
CA LEU A 304 15.74 1.19 -14.98
C LEU A 304 16.42 1.18 -13.60
N THR A 305 15.77 0.59 -12.60
CA THR A 305 16.29 0.50 -11.23
C THR A 305 17.57 -0.32 -11.18
N LEU A 306 17.58 -1.48 -11.85
CA LEU A 306 18.74 -2.37 -11.90
C LEU A 306 19.90 -1.79 -12.71
N ARG A 307 19.61 -1.06 -13.80
CA ARG A 307 20.65 -0.53 -14.68
C ARG A 307 21.28 0.78 -14.19
N TYR A 308 20.51 1.62 -13.50
CA TYR A 308 20.96 2.96 -13.09
C TYR A 308 20.95 3.12 -11.58
N SER A 309 19.81 3.50 -11.02
CA SER A 309 19.59 3.59 -9.58
C SER A 309 18.09 3.78 -9.30
N PRO A 310 17.62 3.40 -8.10
CA PRO A 310 16.25 3.67 -7.65
C PRO A 310 15.80 5.12 -7.84
N SER A 311 16.68 6.06 -7.47
CA SER A 311 16.44 7.51 -7.57
C SER A 311 16.16 7.95 -9.01
N ARG A 312 17.03 7.57 -9.96
CA ARG A 312 16.90 7.95 -11.38
C ARG A 312 15.73 7.21 -12.04
N ALA A 313 15.50 5.95 -11.67
CA ALA A 313 14.36 5.18 -12.15
C ALA A 313 13.03 5.82 -11.72
N PHE A 314 12.93 6.30 -10.46
CA PHE A 314 11.73 7.00 -10.02
C PHE A 314 11.56 8.33 -10.75
N ALA A 315 12.63 9.13 -10.85
CA ALA A 315 12.57 10.43 -11.51
C ALA A 315 12.11 10.31 -12.98
N THR A 316 12.62 9.34 -13.72
CA THR A 316 12.22 9.09 -15.12
C THR A 316 10.74 8.68 -15.24
N GLN A 317 10.26 7.81 -14.35
CA GLN A 317 8.84 7.40 -14.32
C GLN A 317 7.93 8.56 -13.91
N ALA A 318 8.35 9.38 -12.95
CA ALA A 318 7.65 10.59 -12.53
C ALA A 318 7.61 11.64 -13.66
N LEU A 319 8.70 11.80 -14.42
CA LEU A 319 8.71 12.63 -15.63
C LEU A 319 7.72 12.14 -16.68
N MET A 320 7.61 10.82 -16.90
CA MET A 320 6.57 10.26 -17.78
C MET A 320 5.15 10.57 -17.27
N ALA A 321 4.91 10.55 -15.95
CA ALA A 321 3.62 10.96 -15.39
C ALA A 321 3.32 12.45 -15.64
N LEU A 322 4.32 13.32 -15.51
CA LEU A 322 4.17 14.75 -15.86
C LEU A 322 3.80 14.95 -17.33
N VAL A 323 4.41 14.16 -18.24
CA VAL A 323 4.02 14.16 -19.66
C VAL A 323 2.57 13.71 -19.82
N ALA A 324 2.13 12.67 -19.12
CA ALA A 324 0.73 12.22 -19.17
C ALA A 324 -0.24 13.31 -18.68
N PHE A 325 0.07 14.00 -17.56
CA PHE A 325 -0.75 15.12 -17.07
C PHE A 325 -0.79 16.28 -18.08
N ALA A 326 0.33 16.58 -18.74
CA ALA A 326 0.38 17.58 -19.79
C ALA A 326 -0.48 17.18 -21.00
N LEU A 327 -0.46 15.91 -21.42
CA LEU A 327 -1.32 15.41 -22.50
C LEU A 327 -2.81 15.53 -22.15
N PHE A 328 -3.20 15.20 -20.91
CA PHE A 328 -4.58 15.39 -20.44
C PHE A 328 -4.99 16.88 -20.39
N ALA A 329 -4.07 17.76 -19.98
CA ALA A 329 -4.29 19.21 -20.01
C ALA A 329 -4.51 19.71 -21.44
N VAL A 330 -3.69 19.27 -22.39
CA VAL A 330 -3.81 19.61 -23.81
C VAL A 330 -5.15 19.15 -24.38
N THR A 331 -5.60 17.92 -24.11
CA THR A 331 -6.93 17.46 -24.57
C THR A 331 -8.05 18.37 -24.11
N TYR A 332 -8.00 18.84 -22.86
CA TYR A 332 -8.99 19.75 -22.32
C TYR A 332 -8.91 21.15 -22.96
N LEU A 333 -7.73 21.76 -23.01
CA LEU A 333 -7.54 23.14 -23.49
C LEU A 333 -7.91 23.32 -24.96
N TYR A 334 -7.63 22.32 -25.81
CA TYR A 334 -7.98 22.36 -27.22
C TYR A 334 -9.42 21.90 -27.51
N GLY A 335 -10.18 21.51 -26.48
CA GLY A 335 -11.51 20.90 -26.65
C GLY A 335 -11.48 19.63 -27.51
N SER A 336 -10.31 19.01 -27.66
CA SER A 336 -10.12 17.86 -28.54
C SER A 336 -10.49 16.60 -27.80
N THR A 337 -11.65 16.04 -28.13
CA THR A 337 -12.07 14.69 -27.73
C THR A 337 -11.47 13.62 -28.64
N SER A 338 -10.32 13.92 -29.27
CA SER A 338 -9.60 12.95 -30.10
C SER A 338 -9.25 11.72 -29.26
N MET A 339 -9.94 10.62 -29.57
CA MET A 339 -9.79 9.37 -28.81
C MET A 339 -8.35 8.87 -28.85
N SER A 340 -7.63 9.08 -29.96
CA SER A 340 -6.22 8.67 -30.08
C SER A 340 -5.32 9.39 -29.07
N LEU A 341 -5.55 10.69 -28.85
CA LEU A 341 -4.77 11.47 -27.88
C LEU A 341 -5.11 11.06 -26.44
N LEU A 342 -6.39 10.79 -26.13
CA LEU A 342 -6.79 10.29 -24.82
C LEU A 342 -6.20 8.90 -24.52
N TYR A 343 -6.22 7.98 -25.48
CA TYR A 343 -5.60 6.66 -25.30
C TYR A 343 -4.08 6.72 -25.24
N LEU A 344 -3.44 7.66 -25.95
CA LEU A 344 -2.01 7.93 -25.82
C LEU A 344 -1.69 8.43 -24.41
N ALA A 345 -2.43 9.43 -23.91
CA ALA A 345 -2.28 9.97 -22.56
C ALA A 345 -2.49 8.89 -21.49
N ALA A 346 -3.53 8.08 -21.63
CA ALA A 346 -3.81 6.93 -20.77
C ALA A 346 -2.68 5.89 -20.82
N GLY A 347 -2.09 5.64 -21.98
CA GLY A 347 -1.00 4.69 -22.09
C GLY A 347 0.30 5.17 -21.46
N VAL A 348 0.65 6.44 -21.65
CA VAL A 348 1.80 7.06 -20.96
C VAL A 348 1.56 7.08 -19.44
N ALA A 349 0.35 7.42 -19.00
CA ALA A 349 -0.03 7.38 -17.58
C ALA A 349 0.11 5.97 -16.99
N GLY A 350 -0.34 4.94 -17.71
CA GLY A 350 -0.21 3.55 -17.29
C GLY A 350 1.24 3.14 -17.09
N LEU A 351 2.09 3.36 -18.10
CA LEU A 351 3.52 3.05 -18.01
C LEU A 351 4.19 3.77 -16.82
N ALA A 352 3.92 5.06 -16.63
CA ALA A 352 4.47 5.85 -15.52
C ALA A 352 4.00 5.34 -14.15
N ARG A 353 2.72 4.98 -14.03
CA ARG A 353 2.10 4.48 -12.79
C ARG A 353 2.78 3.21 -12.29
N GLY A 354 3.23 2.35 -13.21
CA GLY A 354 3.92 1.09 -12.86
C GLY A 354 5.18 1.34 -12.03
N GLY A 355 6.01 2.29 -12.44
CA GLY A 355 7.24 2.63 -11.72
C GLY A 355 7.04 3.46 -10.47
N ILE A 356 6.11 4.42 -10.50
CA ILE A 356 5.80 5.26 -9.34
C ILE A 356 5.38 4.40 -8.14
N TYR A 357 4.58 3.35 -8.39
CA TYR A 357 4.19 2.41 -7.35
C TYR A 357 5.31 1.43 -6.98
N SER A 358 5.89 0.72 -7.96
CA SER A 358 6.79 -0.41 -7.68
C SER A 358 8.14 0.01 -7.06
N ILE A 359 8.71 1.15 -7.44
CA ILE A 359 10.06 1.54 -7.02
C ILE A 359 10.12 1.76 -5.50
N PRO A 360 9.27 2.58 -4.85
CA PRO A 360 9.24 2.65 -3.40
C PRO A 360 9.04 1.29 -2.73
N TRP A 361 8.09 0.47 -3.20
CA TRP A 361 7.83 -0.84 -2.61
C TRP A 361 9.00 -1.83 -2.74
N ASN A 362 9.88 -1.67 -3.72
CA ASN A 362 11.07 -2.50 -3.86
C ASN A 362 12.27 -1.99 -3.06
N ASN A 363 12.29 -0.70 -2.72
CA ASN A 363 13.47 -0.05 -2.13
C ASN A 363 13.37 0.19 -0.62
N TYR A 364 12.21 -0.04 0.01
CA TYR A 364 12.08 0.19 1.46
C TYR A 364 12.97 -0.77 2.29
N THR A 365 13.28 -1.95 1.76
CA THR A 365 14.17 -2.93 2.41
C THR A 365 15.58 -2.38 2.58
N PHE A 366 16.10 -1.63 1.60
CA PHE A 366 17.42 -0.99 1.72
C PHE A 366 17.46 0.08 2.80
N VAL A 367 16.32 0.68 3.14
CA VAL A 367 16.25 1.63 4.24
C VAL A 367 16.44 0.93 5.59
N ALA A 368 15.98 -0.32 5.71
CA ALA A 368 16.22 -1.13 6.89
C ALA A 368 17.71 -1.49 7.05
N ASP A 369 18.44 -1.70 5.95
CA ASP A 369 19.90 -1.90 6.00
C ASP A 369 20.62 -0.62 6.47
N VAL A 370 20.16 0.57 6.05
CA VAL A 370 20.66 1.87 6.56
C VAL A 370 20.31 2.07 8.05
N ASP A 371 19.19 1.53 8.52
CA ASP A 371 18.85 1.55 9.95
C ASP A 371 19.72 0.60 10.77
N GLU A 372 20.21 -0.50 10.18
CA GLU A 372 21.06 -1.47 10.87
C GLU A 372 22.39 -0.83 11.32
N ILE A 373 23.03 0.00 10.48
CA ILE A 373 24.27 0.69 10.88
C ILE A 373 24.04 1.71 11.99
N LEU A 374 22.81 2.17 12.21
CA LEU A 374 22.46 3.09 13.29
C LEU A 374 22.08 2.33 14.56
N THR A 375 21.26 1.29 14.42
CA THR A 375 20.60 0.61 15.54
C THR A 375 21.27 -0.68 16.01
N CYS A 376 22.24 -1.17 15.25
CA CYS A 376 22.86 -2.49 15.41
C CYS A 376 21.85 -3.65 15.35
N ASN A 377 20.63 -3.40 14.89
CA ASN A 377 19.53 -4.36 14.87
C ASN A 377 18.82 -4.32 13.51
N ARG A 378 18.41 -5.48 13.00
CA ARG A 378 17.58 -5.53 11.79
C ARG A 378 16.13 -5.24 12.14
N ARG A 379 15.64 -4.07 11.74
CA ARG A 379 14.29 -3.56 12.06
C ARG A 379 13.35 -3.54 10.84
N GLU A 380 13.55 -4.44 9.89
CA GLU A 380 12.76 -4.54 8.64
C GLU A 380 11.24 -4.54 8.87
N GLY A 381 10.78 -5.24 9.91
CA GLY A 381 9.36 -5.32 10.25
C GLY A 381 8.74 -3.97 10.60
N ILE A 382 9.49 -3.05 11.21
CA ILE A 382 9.03 -1.70 11.55
C ILE A 382 8.82 -0.88 10.27
N PHE A 383 9.76 -0.97 9.31
CA PHE A 383 9.63 -0.28 8.02
C PHE A 383 8.48 -0.84 7.18
N ALA A 384 8.34 -2.16 7.09
CA ALA A 384 7.23 -2.80 6.38
C ALA A 384 5.87 -2.42 6.98
N GLY A 385 5.75 -2.44 8.32
CA GLY A 385 4.57 -2.00 9.04
C GLY A 385 4.24 -0.52 8.82
N PHE A 386 5.26 0.35 8.86
CA PHE A 386 5.10 1.78 8.57
C PHE A 386 4.59 2.03 7.16
N MET A 387 5.19 1.40 6.16
CA MET A 387 4.79 1.57 4.76
C MET A 387 3.35 1.11 4.51
N SER A 388 2.95 -0.02 5.10
CA SER A 388 1.57 -0.52 4.98
C SER A 388 0.54 0.41 5.64
N LEU A 389 0.82 0.89 6.86
CA LEU A 389 -0.03 1.87 7.54
C LEU A 389 -0.16 3.16 6.74
N LEU A 390 0.98 3.67 6.24
CA LEU A 390 1.02 4.89 5.46
C LEU A 390 0.25 4.77 4.16
N ARG A 391 0.35 3.65 3.42
CA ARG A 391 -0.44 3.37 2.20
C ARG A 391 -1.92 3.53 2.44
N LYS A 392 -2.40 2.86 3.48
CA LYS A 392 -3.81 2.80 3.85
C LYS A 392 -4.31 4.18 4.26
N ALA A 393 -3.56 4.87 5.12
CA ALA A 393 -3.88 6.21 5.59
C ALA A 393 -3.87 7.25 4.45
N SER A 394 -2.84 7.25 3.61
CA SER A 394 -2.68 8.20 2.52
C SER A 394 -3.78 8.06 1.47
N GLN A 395 -4.19 6.83 1.16
CA GLN A 395 -5.28 6.56 0.20
C GLN A 395 -6.61 7.11 0.69
N ALA A 396 -6.99 6.78 1.93
CA ALA A 396 -8.25 7.24 2.52
C ALA A 396 -8.28 8.77 2.63
N PHE A 397 -7.17 9.37 3.05
CA PHE A 397 -7.03 10.82 3.13
C PHE A 397 -7.13 11.50 1.76
N SER A 398 -6.52 10.91 0.72
CA SER A 398 -6.59 11.42 -0.66
C SER A 398 -8.02 11.49 -1.17
N ILE A 399 -8.77 10.40 -1.03
CA ILE A 399 -10.16 10.32 -1.50
C ILE A 399 -11.06 11.29 -0.72
N PHE A 400 -10.86 11.40 0.60
CA PHE A 400 -11.57 12.37 1.42
C PHE A 400 -11.28 13.82 0.98
N LEU A 401 -10.02 14.16 0.73
CA LEU A 401 -9.62 15.50 0.28
C LEU A 401 -10.23 15.84 -1.08
N VAL A 402 -10.33 14.88 -2.01
CA VAL A 402 -11.07 15.06 -3.27
C VAL A 402 -12.55 15.33 -3.00
N GLY A 403 -13.19 14.58 -2.12
CA GLY A 403 -14.58 14.83 -1.71
C GLY A 403 -14.80 16.24 -1.14
N VAL A 404 -13.94 16.69 -0.23
CA VAL A 404 -13.99 18.05 0.33
C VAL A 404 -13.84 19.10 -0.76
N ALA A 405 -12.86 18.96 -1.64
CA ALA A 405 -12.59 19.93 -2.68
C ALA A 405 -13.74 20.01 -3.72
N LEU A 406 -14.35 18.88 -4.08
CA LEU A 406 -15.54 18.85 -4.93
C LEU A 406 -16.73 19.57 -4.25
N GLN A 407 -16.99 19.33 -2.97
CA GLN A 407 -18.04 20.02 -2.23
C GLN A 407 -17.82 21.54 -2.20
N MET A 408 -16.59 21.98 -1.88
CA MET A 408 -16.25 23.41 -1.81
C MET A 408 -16.36 24.11 -3.17
N SER A 409 -16.20 23.37 -4.26
CA SER A 409 -16.36 23.90 -5.62
C SER A 409 -17.82 24.10 -6.06
N GLY A 410 -18.78 23.64 -5.26
CA GLY A 410 -20.21 23.67 -5.60
C GLY A 410 -20.64 22.54 -6.52
N PHE A 411 -19.96 21.38 -6.49
CA PHE A 411 -20.37 20.20 -7.24
C PHE A 411 -21.80 19.77 -6.86
N ILE A 412 -22.67 19.60 -7.86
CA ILE A 412 -24.08 19.29 -7.68
C ILE A 412 -24.30 17.79 -7.90
N THR A 413 -24.70 17.07 -6.86
CA THR A 413 -24.85 15.62 -6.86
C THR A 413 -26.06 15.19 -7.68
N GLY A 414 -25.96 14.06 -8.39
CA GLY A 414 -27.07 13.54 -9.22
C GLY A 414 -27.37 14.33 -10.50
N HIS A 415 -26.68 15.44 -10.78
CA HIS A 415 -26.86 16.22 -12.00
C HIS A 415 -25.83 15.87 -13.08
N THR A 416 -26.27 15.81 -14.33
CA THR A 416 -25.42 15.54 -15.51
C THR A 416 -24.58 16.75 -15.91
N SER A 417 -25.05 17.97 -15.63
CA SER A 417 -24.33 19.22 -15.86
C SER A 417 -23.78 19.80 -14.57
N GLN A 418 -22.53 20.28 -14.60
CA GLN A 418 -21.85 20.84 -13.43
C GLN A 418 -21.50 22.33 -13.64
N PRO A 419 -21.45 23.14 -12.57
CA PRO A 419 -21.01 24.52 -12.68
C PRO A 419 -19.53 24.61 -13.04
N GLN A 420 -19.13 25.71 -13.70
CA GLN A 420 -17.74 25.91 -14.14
C GLN A 420 -16.74 25.89 -12.97
N SER A 421 -17.16 26.33 -11.78
CA SER A 421 -16.35 26.23 -10.56
C SER A 421 -15.97 24.79 -10.21
N ALA A 422 -16.90 23.85 -10.37
CA ALA A 422 -16.67 22.42 -10.13
C ALA A 422 -15.77 21.80 -11.20
N ILE A 423 -15.97 22.16 -12.47
CA ILE A 423 -15.09 21.71 -13.58
C ILE A 423 -13.65 22.20 -13.35
N ASN A 424 -13.48 23.48 -13.00
CA ASN A 424 -12.15 24.04 -12.71
C ASN A 424 -11.47 23.34 -11.53
N MET A 425 -12.24 22.99 -10.49
CA MET A 425 -11.72 22.23 -9.36
C MET A 425 -11.31 20.81 -9.76
N ILE A 426 -12.13 20.11 -10.55
CA ILE A 426 -11.81 18.78 -11.08
C ILE A 426 -10.47 18.81 -11.82
N LEU A 427 -10.24 19.84 -12.66
CA LEU A 427 -8.98 20.01 -13.39
C LEU A 427 -7.80 20.30 -12.47
N ALA A 428 -7.99 21.15 -11.45
CA ALA A 428 -6.95 21.47 -10.49
C ALA A 428 -6.52 20.23 -9.69
N ILE A 429 -7.47 19.41 -9.26
CA ILE A 429 -7.21 18.17 -8.52
C ILE A 429 -6.63 17.08 -9.43
N MET A 430 -7.04 17.02 -10.70
CA MET A 430 -6.54 15.99 -11.63
C MET A 430 -5.13 16.30 -12.14
N ILE A 431 -4.80 17.57 -12.34
CA ILE A 431 -3.58 17.99 -13.04
C ILE A 431 -2.63 18.70 -12.07
N ILE A 432 -3.05 19.85 -11.52
CA ILE A 432 -2.14 20.73 -10.76
C ILE A 432 -1.63 20.04 -9.49
N LEU A 433 -2.53 19.47 -8.69
CA LEU A 433 -2.16 18.85 -7.42
C LEU A 433 -1.26 17.61 -7.60
N PRO A 434 -1.57 16.64 -8.49
CA PRO A 434 -0.67 15.55 -8.84
C PRO A 434 0.67 16.02 -9.42
N VAL A 435 0.72 17.08 -10.23
CA VAL A 435 1.98 17.65 -10.72
C VAL A 435 2.84 18.16 -9.55
N LEU A 436 2.29 18.92 -8.62
CA LEU A 436 3.02 19.43 -7.45
C LEU A 436 3.56 18.28 -6.58
N LEU A 437 2.73 17.28 -6.31
CA LEU A 437 3.13 16.09 -5.54
C LEU A 437 4.19 15.27 -6.28
N THR A 438 4.08 15.11 -7.59
CA THR A 438 5.04 14.39 -8.42
C THR A 438 6.38 15.12 -8.46
N LEU A 439 6.39 16.45 -8.57
CA LEU A 439 7.61 17.28 -8.49
C LEU A 439 8.28 17.15 -7.12
N TRP A 440 7.51 17.14 -6.04
CA TRP A 440 8.04 16.86 -4.69
C TRP A 440 8.60 15.43 -4.57
N GLY A 441 7.96 14.45 -5.21
CA GLY A 441 8.47 13.09 -5.35
C GLY A 441 9.81 13.04 -6.09
N ILE A 442 9.95 13.77 -7.20
CA ILE A 442 11.21 13.88 -7.97
C ILE A 442 12.31 14.51 -7.10
N TRP A 443 12.01 15.62 -6.43
CA TRP A 443 12.95 16.26 -5.51
C TRP A 443 13.42 15.29 -4.41
N SER A 444 12.48 14.56 -3.81
CA SER A 444 12.77 13.55 -2.79
C SER A 444 13.59 12.38 -3.35
N ALA A 445 13.32 11.95 -4.58
CA ALA A 445 14.08 10.91 -5.25
C ALA A 445 15.54 11.31 -5.44
N PHE A 446 15.86 12.56 -5.78
CA PHE A 446 17.26 13.02 -5.87
C PHE A 446 17.97 13.07 -4.51
N GLN A 447 17.24 13.18 -3.40
CA GLN A 447 17.81 13.06 -2.05
C GLN A 447 18.02 11.60 -1.63
N PHE A 448 17.44 10.63 -2.34
CA PHE A 448 17.60 9.21 -2.10
C PHE A 448 18.92 8.70 -2.72
N LYS A 449 19.99 8.67 -1.91
CA LYS A 449 21.36 8.36 -2.37
C LYS A 449 21.71 6.86 -2.40
N VAL A 450 20.76 5.98 -2.09
CA VAL A 450 20.99 4.53 -2.14
C VAL A 450 21.09 4.07 -3.59
N ASN A 451 22.22 3.44 -3.92
CA ASN A 451 22.51 2.78 -5.18
C ASN A 451 23.43 1.58 -4.93
N SER A 452 23.73 0.80 -5.97
CA SER A 452 24.52 -0.43 -5.83
C SER A 452 25.90 -0.19 -5.19
N ARG A 453 26.57 0.93 -5.47
CA ARG A 453 27.87 1.28 -4.86
C ARG A 453 27.71 1.67 -3.39
N THR A 454 26.80 2.59 -3.07
CA THR A 454 26.62 3.07 -1.69
C THR A 454 26.09 1.98 -0.77
N HIS A 455 25.27 1.06 -1.30
CA HIS A 455 24.81 -0.12 -0.57
C HIS A 455 25.92 -1.14 -0.33
N ALA A 456 26.80 -1.39 -1.30
CA ALA A 456 27.97 -2.26 -1.10
C ALA A 456 28.88 -1.72 0.02
N VAL A 457 29.23 -0.43 -0.04
CA VAL A 457 30.06 0.23 0.99
C VAL A 457 29.41 0.15 2.38
N LEU A 458 28.09 0.34 2.46
CA LEU A 458 27.34 0.19 3.71
C LEU A 458 27.45 -1.24 4.27
N ASN A 459 27.22 -2.25 3.43
CA ASN A 459 27.26 -3.65 3.86
C ASN A 459 28.65 -4.10 4.30
N ASP A 460 29.69 -3.68 3.58
CA ASP A 460 31.08 -3.97 3.93
C ASP A 460 31.43 -3.37 5.30
N GLU A 461 30.97 -2.14 5.57
CA GLU A 461 31.19 -1.50 6.86
C GLU A 461 30.42 -2.18 7.99
N VAL A 462 29.13 -2.50 7.78
CA VAL A 462 28.34 -3.25 8.77
C VAL A 462 29.00 -4.60 9.07
N ALA A 463 29.51 -5.30 8.06
CA ALA A 463 30.23 -6.55 8.23
C ALA A 463 31.52 -6.36 9.06
N ARG A 464 32.30 -5.32 8.77
CA ARG A 464 33.53 -4.98 9.51
C ARG A 464 33.24 -4.68 10.98
N LEU A 465 32.20 -3.91 11.27
CA LEU A 465 31.81 -3.57 12.64
C LEU A 465 31.27 -4.79 13.41
N LYS A 466 30.54 -5.70 12.75
CA LYS A 466 30.11 -6.98 13.35
C LYS A 466 31.28 -7.90 13.69
N GLN A 467 32.37 -7.84 12.94
CA GLN A 467 33.61 -8.58 13.21
C GLN A 467 34.46 -7.96 14.33
N GLY A 468 33.97 -6.90 15.00
CA GLY A 468 34.68 -6.21 16.09
C GLY A 468 35.61 -5.10 15.61
N GLY A 469 35.50 -4.66 14.35
CA GLY A 469 36.28 -3.54 13.82
C GLY A 469 36.01 -2.24 14.58
N SER A 470 37.05 -1.45 14.85
CA SER A 470 36.90 -0.15 15.50
C SER A 470 36.31 0.91 14.55
N LYS A 471 35.41 1.77 15.06
CA LYS A 471 34.90 2.94 14.33
C LYS A 471 36.01 3.90 13.89
N ALA A 472 37.11 3.98 14.63
CA ALA A 472 38.24 4.86 14.29
C ALA A 472 39.02 4.42 13.04
N ALA A 473 38.89 3.17 12.62
CA ALA A 473 39.58 2.61 11.44
C ALA A 473 38.78 2.76 10.13
N VAL A 474 37.66 3.49 10.16
CA VAL A 474 36.83 3.71 8.96
C VAL A 474 37.57 4.54 7.92
N THR A 475 37.40 4.23 6.64
CA THR A 475 37.96 5.07 5.57
C THR A 475 37.15 6.38 5.42
N ALA A 476 37.78 7.43 4.91
CA ALA A 476 37.10 8.72 4.68
C ALA A 476 35.93 8.59 3.70
N GLU A 477 36.08 7.76 2.65
CA GLU A 477 35.01 7.49 1.69
C GLU A 477 33.83 6.76 2.35
N THR A 478 34.10 5.70 3.12
CA THR A 478 33.06 4.96 3.85
C THR A 478 32.31 5.87 4.83
N LYS A 479 33.04 6.73 5.55
CA LYS A 479 32.47 7.72 6.46
C LYS A 479 31.52 8.67 5.72
N GLU A 480 31.96 9.28 4.62
CA GLU A 480 31.13 10.20 3.83
C GLU A 480 29.87 9.51 3.28
N VAL A 481 30.00 8.28 2.77
CA VAL A 481 28.87 7.50 2.26
C VAL A 481 27.84 7.27 3.37
N ILE A 482 28.27 6.81 4.54
CA ILE A 482 27.35 6.51 5.65
C ILE A 482 26.65 7.76 6.14
N GLU A 483 27.38 8.86 6.33
CA GLU A 483 26.78 10.13 6.73
C GLU A 483 25.79 10.65 5.68
N SER A 484 26.06 10.41 4.39
CA SER A 484 25.15 10.77 3.31
C SER A 484 23.84 9.97 3.31
N LEU A 485 23.89 8.70 3.75
CA LEU A 485 22.75 7.78 3.82
C LEU A 485 21.94 7.99 5.10
N THR A 486 22.61 8.03 6.25
CA THR A 486 21.96 8.15 7.56
C THR A 486 21.50 9.59 7.82
N GLY A 487 22.26 10.57 7.33
CA GLY A 487 22.11 11.99 7.69
C GLY A 487 22.58 12.31 9.11
N MET A 488 23.37 11.43 9.72
CA MET A 488 23.96 11.60 11.05
C MET A 488 25.49 11.45 10.95
N PRO A 489 26.25 12.15 11.80
CA PRO A 489 27.70 11.95 11.90
C PRO A 489 28.01 10.48 12.17
N TYR A 490 29.07 9.96 11.52
CA TYR A 490 29.45 8.55 11.65
C TYR A 490 29.76 8.17 13.11
N ASP A 491 30.25 9.12 13.92
CA ASP A 491 30.56 8.89 15.32
C ASP A 491 29.32 8.53 16.15
N HIS A 492 28.14 9.00 15.75
CA HIS A 492 26.84 8.64 16.36
C HIS A 492 26.23 7.38 15.74
N CYS A 493 26.87 6.73 14.77
CA CYS A 493 26.43 5.46 14.24
C CYS A 493 26.83 4.30 15.17
N TRP A 494 26.29 3.13 14.89
CA TRP A 494 26.56 1.88 15.61
C TRP A 494 26.17 1.91 17.09
N GLY A 495 24.91 2.23 17.38
CA GLY A 495 24.34 2.20 18.73
C GLY A 495 24.43 3.52 19.51
N ASP A 496 25.28 4.46 19.08
CA ASP A 496 25.52 5.74 19.77
C ASP A 496 24.55 6.87 19.32
N ASN A 497 23.27 6.54 19.13
CA ASN A 497 22.22 7.48 18.75
C ASN A 497 20.87 7.17 19.39
N THR A 498 19.89 8.05 19.18
CA THR A 498 18.52 7.88 19.71
C THR A 498 17.55 7.28 18.69
N VAL A 499 18.05 6.53 17.71
CA VAL A 499 17.22 5.76 16.78
C VAL A 499 16.98 4.37 17.39
N GLY A 500 15.71 3.97 17.49
CA GLY A 500 15.31 2.78 18.24
C GLY A 500 15.25 2.99 19.76
N HIS A 501 14.25 2.38 20.40
CA HIS A 501 14.02 2.44 21.84
C HIS A 501 15.16 1.80 22.63
N VAL A 502 15.78 0.73 22.10
CA VAL A 502 16.94 0.06 22.70
C VAL A 502 18.11 1.04 22.85
N ASN A 503 18.57 1.64 21.76
CA ASN A 503 19.68 2.60 21.82
C ASN A 503 19.36 3.81 22.71
N ARG A 504 18.12 4.31 22.65
CA ARG A 504 17.67 5.40 23.53
C ARG A 504 17.83 5.02 25.01
N SER A 505 17.45 3.81 25.38
CA SER A 505 17.57 3.33 26.77
C SER A 505 19.04 3.16 27.19
N LEU A 506 19.89 2.61 26.32
CA LEU A 506 21.32 2.46 26.55
C LEU A 506 22.04 3.80 26.71
N LEU A 507 21.73 4.78 25.86
CA LEU A 507 22.29 6.14 25.98
C LEU A 507 21.87 6.82 27.27
N LYS A 508 20.60 6.71 27.66
CA LYS A 508 20.12 7.25 28.94
C LYS A 508 20.86 6.61 30.12
N ALA A 509 21.07 5.30 30.10
CA ALA A 509 21.80 4.59 31.13
C ALA A 509 23.27 5.06 31.22
N ARG A 510 23.97 5.18 30.08
CA ARG A 510 25.34 5.72 30.04
C ARG A 510 25.43 7.16 30.54
N GLN A 511 24.49 8.02 30.13
CA GLN A 511 24.45 9.41 30.59
C GLN A 511 24.22 9.50 32.10
N HIS A 512 23.35 8.64 32.64
CA HIS A 512 23.10 8.57 34.08
C HIS A 512 24.35 8.10 34.85
N GLN A 513 25.06 7.08 34.35
CA GLN A 513 26.33 6.63 34.93
C GLN A 513 27.41 7.73 34.89
N LEU A 514 27.54 8.44 33.78
CA LEU A 514 28.49 9.56 33.66
C LEU A 514 28.15 10.72 34.61
N ALA A 515 26.87 11.00 34.81
CA ALA A 515 26.43 12.00 35.78
C ALA A 515 26.74 11.57 37.23
N GLN A 516 26.56 10.29 37.56
CA GLN A 516 26.95 9.74 38.85
C GLN A 516 28.47 9.82 39.08
N LEU A 517 29.28 9.51 38.06
CA LEU A 517 30.75 9.60 38.13
C LEU A 517 31.30 11.03 38.21
N LYS A 518 30.56 12.03 37.71
CA LYS A 518 30.94 13.45 37.86
C LYS A 518 30.56 14.04 39.22
N ASN A 519 29.58 13.42 39.89
CA ASN A 519 29.09 13.84 41.20
C ASN A 519 29.79 13.12 42.36
N ALA A 520 30.51 12.03 42.07
CA ALA A 520 31.46 11.35 42.95
C ALA A 520 32.85 11.94 42.73
#